data_AF-A0ABD5MTU1-F1
#
_entry.id   AF-A0ABD5MTU1-F1
#
_cell.length_a   1.000
_cell.length_b   1.000
_cell.length_c   1.000
_cell.angle_alpha   90.00
_cell.angle_beta   90.00
_cell.angle_gamma   90.00
#
_symmetry.space_group_name_H-M   'P 1'
#
loop_
_entity.id
_entity.type
_entity.pdbx_description
1 polymer ?
#
loop_
_entity_poly.entity_id
_entity_poly.type
_entity_poly.pdbx_seq_one_letter_code
_entity_poly.pdbx_strand_id
1 'polypeptide(L)'
;MDQETVFGLAEPFLKRNDFGIPHTRIVFDIATKNFEIPQELEELIFCSIIMHDIGGKSIKKQYEDGPKIAASILQKLGYDQNFVDQVCEIVRTHHDHPDNQSLAFKLLSDSDKLAMFSSEEFSYYNSQPDFYWNQIVNLIYQEHARDLAKELLHQRKAHTAQKY
;
A
#
# COMPACT_ATOMS: atom_id res chain seq x y z
N MET A 1 -2.46 -5.27 18.18
CA MET A 1 -2.90 -3.85 18.15
C MET A 1 -4.31 -3.70 17.55
N ASP A 2 -5.11 -2.73 18.00
CA ASP A 2 -6.36 -2.37 17.33
C ASP A 2 -6.10 -1.52 16.06
N GLN A 3 -6.43 -2.08 14.89
CA GLN A 3 -6.17 -1.45 13.59
C GLN A 3 -7.02 -0.18 13.40
N GLU A 4 -8.25 -0.15 13.91
CA GLU A 4 -9.14 1.00 13.76
C GLU A 4 -8.63 2.23 14.51
N THR A 5 -8.00 2.02 15.66
CA THR A 5 -7.30 3.10 16.36
C THR A 5 -6.20 3.71 15.48
N VAL A 6 -5.39 2.90 14.79
CA VAL A 6 -4.33 3.41 13.90
C VAL A 6 -4.93 4.15 12.71
N PHE A 7 -5.96 3.59 12.08
CA PHE A 7 -6.67 4.25 10.98
C PHE A 7 -7.26 5.59 11.40
N GLY A 8 -7.89 5.67 12.58
CA GLY A 8 -8.43 6.92 13.11
C GLY A 8 -7.36 7.98 13.35
N LEU A 9 -6.15 7.58 13.78
CA LEU A 9 -5.02 8.50 13.95
C LEU A 9 -4.39 8.93 12.62
N ALA A 10 -4.38 8.05 11.61
CA ALA A 10 -3.83 8.33 10.28
C ALA A 10 -4.79 9.10 9.36
N GLU A 11 -6.11 8.95 9.55
CA GLU A 11 -7.18 9.51 8.72
C GLU A 11 -7.01 11.01 8.38
N PRO A 12 -6.70 11.91 9.34
CA PRO A 12 -6.52 13.33 9.04
C PRO A 12 -5.39 13.62 8.04
N PHE A 13 -4.41 12.73 7.94
CA PHE A 13 -3.26 12.85 7.06
C PHE A 13 -3.51 12.17 5.71
N LEU A 14 -4.18 11.02 5.70
CA LEU A 14 -4.57 10.30 4.48
C LEU A 14 -5.55 11.11 3.62
N LYS A 15 -6.45 11.90 4.22
CA LYS A 15 -7.35 12.82 3.48
C LYS A 15 -6.63 13.85 2.61
N ARG A 16 -5.32 14.00 2.78
CA ARG A 16 -4.49 14.91 1.99
C ARG A 16 -3.90 14.25 0.74
N ASN A 17 -4.09 12.95 0.52
CA ASN A 17 -3.69 12.26 -0.70
C ASN A 17 -4.86 12.19 -1.72
N ASP A 18 -4.60 11.80 -2.97
CA ASP A 18 -5.57 11.77 -4.06
C ASP A 18 -6.63 10.67 -3.90
N PHE A 19 -6.24 9.46 -3.49
CA PHE A 19 -7.19 8.39 -3.17
C PHE A 19 -7.53 8.28 -1.68
N GLY A 20 -6.62 8.76 -0.82
CA GLY A 20 -6.81 8.83 0.63
C GLY A 20 -7.20 7.50 1.28
N ILE A 21 -8.10 7.56 2.27
CA ILE A 21 -8.48 6.41 3.11
C ILE A 21 -9.07 5.24 2.31
N PRO A 22 -9.96 5.44 1.32
CA PRO A 22 -10.44 4.34 0.49
C PRO A 22 -9.34 3.46 -0.11
N HIS A 23 -8.30 4.08 -0.69
CA HIS A 23 -7.16 3.34 -1.23
C HIS A 23 -6.41 2.58 -0.14
N THR A 24 -6.06 3.25 0.96
CA THR A 24 -5.37 2.60 2.09
C THR A 24 -6.15 1.39 2.62
N ARG A 25 -7.49 1.46 2.64
CA ARG A 25 -8.36 0.33 3.02
C ARG A 25 -8.33 -0.80 1.99
N ILE A 26 -8.33 -0.49 0.69
CA ILE A 26 -8.18 -1.50 -0.37
C ILE A 26 -6.83 -2.21 -0.23
N VAL A 27 -5.73 -1.46 -0.06
CA VAL A 27 -4.39 -2.03 0.16
C VAL A 27 -4.37 -2.95 1.39
N PHE A 28 -4.97 -2.49 2.49
CA PHE A 28 -5.07 -3.28 3.72
C PHE A 28 -5.87 -4.58 3.54
N ASP A 29 -7.02 -4.49 2.87
CA ASP A 29 -7.85 -5.65 2.55
C ASP A 29 -7.14 -6.64 1.62
N ILE A 30 -6.39 -6.14 0.65
CA ILE A 30 -5.60 -6.98 -0.26
C ILE A 30 -4.52 -7.73 0.52
N ALA A 31 -3.78 -7.03 1.38
CA ALA A 31 -2.75 -7.62 2.22
C ALA A 31 -3.32 -8.77 3.08
N THR A 32 -4.41 -8.50 3.79
CA THR A 32 -5.02 -9.45 4.73
C THR A 32 -5.71 -10.64 4.07
N LYS A 33 -6.20 -10.49 2.84
CA LYS A 33 -6.92 -11.57 2.12
C LYS A 33 -6.02 -12.45 1.25
N ASN A 34 -4.92 -11.91 0.74
CA ASN A 34 -4.13 -12.58 -0.30
C ASN A 34 -2.74 -13.02 0.17
N PHE A 35 -2.30 -12.61 1.36
CA PHE A 35 -0.97 -12.93 1.86
C PHE A 35 -1.03 -13.60 3.22
N GLU A 36 -0.07 -14.49 3.47
CA GLU A 36 0.21 -14.98 4.81
C GLU A 36 1.00 -13.93 5.57
N ILE A 37 0.46 -13.48 6.70
CA ILE A 37 1.05 -12.45 7.54
C ILE A 37 1.60 -13.12 8.80
N PRO A 38 2.93 -13.21 8.96
CA PRO A 38 3.53 -13.77 10.16
C PRO A 38 3.13 -12.94 11.38
N GLN A 39 2.72 -13.61 12.46
CA GLN A 39 2.23 -12.95 13.67
C GLN A 39 3.27 -11.96 14.23
N GLU A 40 4.56 -12.30 14.15
CA GLU A 40 5.66 -11.48 14.63
C GLU A 40 5.91 -10.21 13.81
N LEU A 41 5.41 -10.14 12.57
CA LEU A 41 5.52 -8.97 11.69
C LEU A 41 4.19 -8.24 11.51
N GLU A 42 3.09 -8.78 12.02
CA GLU A 42 1.74 -8.29 11.79
C GLU A 42 1.60 -6.79 12.07
N GLU A 43 2.04 -6.33 13.24
CA GLU A 43 1.94 -4.92 13.61
C GLU A 43 2.81 -4.03 12.72
N LEU A 44 4.03 -4.48 12.36
CA LEU A 44 4.92 -3.74 11.47
C LEU A 44 4.29 -3.59 10.08
N ILE A 45 3.73 -4.66 9.54
CA ILE A 45 3.05 -4.70 8.23
C ILE A 45 1.82 -3.78 8.25
N PHE A 46 0.95 -3.92 9.24
CA PHE A 46 -0.27 -3.15 9.33
C PHE A 46 -0.01 -1.66 9.56
N CYS A 47 0.90 -1.30 10.47
CA CYS A 47 1.29 0.10 10.63
C CYS A 47 1.86 0.69 9.34
N SER A 48 2.72 -0.06 8.64
CA SER A 48 3.32 0.40 7.39
C SER A 48 2.25 0.60 6.31
N ILE A 49 1.31 -0.33 6.15
CA ILE A 49 0.20 -0.20 5.18
C ILE A 49 -0.71 0.97 5.51
N ILE A 50 -1.14 1.11 6.77
CA ILE A 50 -2.08 2.17 7.15
C ILE A 50 -1.46 3.57 6.95
N MET A 51 -0.13 3.67 7.06
CA MET A 51 0.58 4.94 7.04
C MET A 51 1.37 5.22 5.76
N HIS A 52 1.47 4.29 4.80
CA HIS A 52 2.37 4.45 3.65
C HIS A 52 2.17 5.76 2.89
N ASP A 53 0.91 6.17 2.72
CA ASP A 53 0.53 7.31 1.90
C ASP A 53 0.35 8.63 2.65
N ILE A 54 0.70 8.69 3.94
CA ILE A 54 0.65 9.94 4.72
C ILE A 54 1.78 10.88 4.30
N GLY A 55 1.57 12.18 4.48
CA GLY A 55 2.56 13.23 4.14
C GLY A 55 2.11 14.17 3.03
N GLY A 56 1.16 13.77 2.19
CA GLY A 56 0.47 14.65 1.23
C GLY A 56 0.37 14.07 -0.17
N LYS A 57 0.05 14.91 -1.17
CA LYS A 57 -0.24 14.50 -2.56
C LYS A 57 0.98 14.19 -3.43
N SER A 58 2.19 14.48 -2.96
CA SER A 58 3.39 14.28 -3.76
C SER A 58 4.35 13.32 -3.07
N ILE A 59 5.00 12.48 -3.86
CA ILE A 59 6.04 11.54 -3.41
C ILE A 59 7.06 12.27 -2.53
N LYS A 60 7.53 13.45 -2.96
CA LYS A 60 8.47 14.27 -2.19
C LYS A 60 7.95 14.56 -0.77
N LYS A 61 6.68 14.95 -0.62
CA LYS A 61 6.10 15.24 0.69
C LYS A 61 5.89 13.98 1.51
N GLN A 62 5.47 12.87 0.90
CA GLN A 62 5.37 11.59 1.58
C GLN A 62 6.73 11.16 2.14
N TYR A 63 7.81 11.33 1.36
CA TYR A 63 9.18 11.01 1.81
C TYR A 63 9.67 11.91 2.96
N GLU A 64 9.37 13.21 2.90
CA GLU A 64 9.86 14.20 3.88
C GLU A 64 9.02 14.26 5.17
N ASP A 65 7.69 14.19 5.04
CA ASP A 65 6.75 14.42 6.14
C ASP A 65 6.09 13.14 6.63
N GLY A 66 5.93 12.13 5.75
CA GLY A 66 5.29 10.86 6.09
C GLY A 66 5.93 10.17 7.30
N PRO A 67 7.26 9.94 7.31
CA PRO A 67 7.96 9.35 8.44
C PRO A 67 7.81 10.14 9.75
N LYS A 68 7.80 11.49 9.69
CA LYS A 68 7.63 12.32 10.90
C LYS A 68 6.24 12.17 11.50
N ILE A 69 5.21 12.05 10.65
CA ILE A 69 3.83 11.82 11.08
C ILE A 69 3.70 10.41 11.67
N ALA A 70 4.22 9.39 10.98
CA ALA A 70 4.21 8.01 11.46
C ALA A 70 4.88 7.89 12.84
N ALA A 71 6.07 8.49 13.01
CA ALA A 71 6.77 8.51 14.29
C ALA A 71 5.92 9.14 15.39
N SER A 72 5.28 10.28 15.13
CA SER A 72 4.42 10.94 16.12
C SER A 72 3.21 10.09 16.53
N ILE A 73 2.59 9.39 15.59
CA ILE A 73 1.46 8.49 15.87
C ILE A 73 1.93 7.31 16.72
N LEU A 74 2.98 6.62 16.29
CA LEU A 74 3.48 5.40 16.95
C LEU A 74 4.05 5.68 18.35
N GLN A 75 4.76 6.79 18.54
CA GLN A 75 5.24 7.18 19.87
C GLN A 75 4.10 7.47 20.84
N LYS A 76 2.99 8.07 20.37
CA LYS A 76 1.78 8.26 21.20
C LYS A 76 1.09 6.95 21.56
N LEU A 77 1.19 5.95 20.69
CA LEU A 77 0.69 4.59 20.94
C LEU A 77 1.63 3.77 21.84
N GLY A 78 2.81 4.30 22.20
CA GLY A 78 3.74 3.65 23.13
C GLY A 78 4.73 2.68 22.49
N TYR A 79 4.89 2.69 21.15
CA TYR A 79 5.88 1.88 20.46
C TYR A 79 7.31 2.34 20.78
N ASP A 80 8.24 1.38 20.85
CA ASP A 80 9.65 1.68 21.02
C ASP A 80 10.29 2.27 19.76
N GLN A 81 11.48 2.86 19.93
CA GLN A 81 12.17 3.57 18.86
C GLN A 81 12.55 2.65 17.69
N ASN A 82 12.89 1.39 17.95
CA ASN A 82 13.28 0.44 16.91
C ASN A 82 12.09 0.10 16.01
N PHE A 83 10.91 -0.12 16.59
CA PHE A 83 9.68 -0.32 15.81
C PHE A 83 9.32 0.94 15.01
N VAL A 84 9.38 2.12 15.64
CA VAL A 84 9.11 3.41 15.01
C VAL A 84 10.03 3.63 13.80
N ASP A 85 11.33 3.39 13.95
CA ASP A 85 12.32 3.58 12.88
C ASP A 85 12.07 2.65 11.69
N GLN A 86 11.69 1.39 11.94
CA GLN A 86 11.36 0.43 10.88
C GLN A 86 10.14 0.87 10.07
N VAL A 87 9.04 1.27 10.73
CA VAL A 87 7.85 1.77 10.03
C VAL A 87 8.18 3.05 9.26
N CYS A 88 8.93 3.96 9.86
CA CYS A 88 9.33 5.22 9.22
C CYS A 88 10.16 4.99 7.96
N GLU A 89 11.05 4.00 7.97
CA GLU A 89 11.86 3.66 6.81
C GLU A 89 11.02 3.05 5.68
N ILE A 90 10.10 2.13 6.02
CA ILE A 90 9.18 1.54 5.03
C ILE A 90 8.30 2.63 4.42
N VAL A 91 7.68 3.49 5.24
CA VAL A 91 6.85 4.62 4.77
C VAL A 91 7.66 5.56 3.87
N ARG A 92 8.92 5.85 4.22
CA ARG A 92 9.78 6.73 3.41
C ARG A 92 10.09 6.16 2.03
N THR A 93 10.25 4.84 1.92
CA THR A 93 10.85 4.20 0.75
C THR A 93 9.87 3.36 -0.07
N HIS A 94 8.59 3.30 0.30
CA HIS A 94 7.63 2.38 -0.33
C HIS A 94 7.39 2.59 -1.85
N HIS A 95 7.69 3.79 -2.38
CA HIS A 95 7.65 4.04 -3.83
C HIS A 95 8.93 3.60 -4.56
N ASP A 96 10.00 3.29 -3.81
CA ASP A 96 11.22 2.72 -4.38
C ASP A 96 11.00 1.22 -4.69
N HIS A 97 11.76 0.69 -5.66
CA HIS A 97 11.74 -0.75 -6.00
C HIS A 97 13.12 -1.43 -5.88
N PRO A 98 13.68 -1.50 -4.66
CA PRO A 98 14.99 -2.11 -4.40
C PRO A 98 14.98 -3.65 -4.40
N ASP A 99 16.04 -4.27 -4.94
CA ASP A 99 16.13 -5.73 -5.14
C ASP A 99 16.05 -6.57 -3.85
N ASN A 100 16.61 -6.07 -2.74
CA ASN A 100 16.66 -6.77 -1.47
C ASN A 100 15.93 -6.00 -0.37
N GLN A 101 14.77 -6.52 0.05
CA GLN A 101 13.88 -5.87 1.01
C GLN A 101 13.27 -6.84 2.00
N SER A 102 12.83 -6.29 3.13
CA SER A 102 12.11 -6.99 4.18
C SER A 102 10.77 -7.56 3.67
N LEU A 103 10.26 -8.57 4.35
CA LEU A 103 8.94 -9.11 4.03
C LEU A 103 7.84 -8.04 4.20
N ALA A 104 7.92 -7.21 5.24
CA ALA A 104 6.95 -6.15 5.47
C ALA A 104 6.89 -5.13 4.33
N PHE A 105 8.05 -4.74 3.79
CA PHE A 105 8.12 -3.87 2.62
C PHE A 105 7.49 -4.53 1.39
N LYS A 106 7.84 -5.78 1.11
CA LYS A 106 7.32 -6.53 -0.05
C LYS A 106 5.80 -6.66 0.01
N LEU A 107 5.25 -7.01 1.18
CA LEU A 107 3.80 -7.13 1.37
C LEU A 107 3.06 -5.81 1.18
N LEU A 108 3.61 -4.71 1.69
CA LEU A 108 3.08 -3.38 1.39
C LEU A 108 3.13 -3.09 -0.12
N SER A 109 4.30 -3.22 -0.74
CA SER A 109 4.52 -2.87 -2.14
C SER A 109 3.63 -3.70 -3.07
N ASP A 110 3.54 -5.00 -2.86
CA ASP A 110 2.72 -5.90 -3.66
C ASP A 110 1.23 -5.61 -3.47
N SER A 111 0.79 -5.34 -2.24
CA SER A 111 -0.62 -5.01 -1.95
C SER A 111 -1.03 -3.67 -2.57
N ASP A 112 -0.14 -2.68 -2.53
CA ASP A 112 -0.33 -1.38 -3.18
C ASP A 112 -0.44 -1.52 -4.71
N LYS A 113 0.46 -2.29 -5.33
CA LYS A 113 0.39 -2.55 -6.78
C LYS A 113 -0.86 -3.35 -7.16
N LEU A 114 -1.28 -4.31 -6.34
CA LEU A 114 -2.52 -5.06 -6.54
C LEU A 114 -3.77 -4.19 -6.40
N ALA A 115 -3.76 -3.14 -5.57
CA ALA A 115 -4.87 -2.21 -5.43
C ALA A 115 -5.23 -1.55 -6.78
N MET A 116 -4.25 -1.31 -7.63
CA MET A 116 -4.45 -0.78 -8.98
C MET A 116 -5.36 -1.67 -9.84
N PHE A 117 -5.38 -2.99 -9.61
CA PHE A 117 -6.21 -3.97 -10.33
C PHE A 117 -7.60 -4.19 -9.70
N SER A 118 -7.86 -3.55 -8.55
CA SER A 118 -9.15 -3.61 -7.86
C SER A 118 -10.28 -3.07 -8.74
N SER A 119 -11.53 -3.46 -8.45
CA SER A 119 -12.70 -2.94 -9.17
C SER A 119 -12.82 -1.42 -9.05
N GLU A 120 -12.39 -0.90 -7.91
CA GLU A 120 -12.48 0.47 -7.45
C GLU A 120 -11.50 1.37 -8.21
N GLU A 121 -10.27 0.92 -8.42
CA GLU A 121 -9.19 1.74 -8.98
C GLU A 121 -8.88 1.42 -10.45
N PHE A 122 -9.23 0.23 -10.94
CA PHE A 122 -8.86 -0.23 -12.29
C PHE A 122 -9.24 0.78 -13.38
N SER A 123 -10.46 1.33 -13.31
CA SER A 123 -10.95 2.27 -14.33
C SER A 123 -10.13 3.57 -14.34
N TYR A 124 -9.66 4.03 -13.17
CA TYR A 124 -8.80 5.21 -13.09
C TYR A 124 -7.49 4.96 -13.81
N TYR A 125 -6.77 3.89 -13.46
CA TYR A 125 -5.47 3.59 -14.06
C TYR A 125 -5.57 3.23 -15.54
N ASN A 126 -6.60 2.47 -15.92
CA ASN A 126 -6.82 2.07 -17.31
C ASN A 126 -7.17 3.26 -18.23
N SER A 127 -7.59 4.40 -17.68
CA SER A 127 -7.86 5.63 -18.45
C SER A 127 -6.66 6.57 -18.56
N GLN A 128 -5.55 6.29 -17.84
CA GLN A 128 -4.34 7.10 -17.95
C GLN A 128 -3.62 6.84 -19.27
N PRO A 129 -3.15 7.89 -19.97
CA PRO A 129 -2.31 7.70 -21.16
C PRO A 129 -1.01 6.99 -20.79
N ASP A 130 -0.50 6.16 -21.70
CA ASP A 130 0.77 5.46 -21.53
C ASP A 130 0.86 4.56 -20.28
N PHE A 131 -0.27 4.08 -19.77
CA PHE A 131 -0.31 3.15 -18.65
C PHE A 131 -0.18 1.68 -19.11
N TYR A 132 0.90 1.02 -18.70
CA TYR A 132 1.22 -0.35 -19.12
C TYR A 132 1.07 -1.34 -17.97
N TRP A 133 -0.03 -2.10 -17.97
CA TRP A 133 -0.29 -3.11 -16.93
C TRP A 133 0.85 -4.13 -16.74
N ASN A 134 1.54 -4.53 -17.80
CA ASN A 134 2.66 -5.46 -17.70
C ASN A 134 3.84 -4.87 -16.90
N GLN A 135 4.04 -3.55 -16.90
CA GLN A 135 5.06 -2.90 -16.08
C GLN A 135 4.68 -3.00 -14.60
N ILE A 136 3.41 -2.79 -14.27
CA ILE A 136 2.92 -2.94 -12.89
C ILE A 136 3.09 -4.38 -12.39
N VAL A 137 2.73 -5.37 -13.22
CA VAL A 137 2.93 -6.79 -12.87
C VAL A 137 4.41 -7.09 -12.61
N ASN A 138 5.33 -6.49 -13.37
CA ASN A 138 6.77 -6.71 -13.18
C ASN A 138 7.34 -6.04 -11.92
N LEU A 139 6.63 -5.07 -11.34
CA LEU A 139 7.00 -4.41 -10.08
C LEU A 139 6.48 -5.15 -8.84
N ILE A 140 5.73 -6.24 -9.00
CA ILE A 140 5.29 -7.07 -7.88
C ILE A 140 6.40 -8.08 -7.54
N TYR A 141 6.81 -8.13 -6.27
CA TYR A 141 7.89 -8.98 -5.76
C TYR A 141 7.51 -10.46 -5.74
N GLN A 142 6.32 -10.80 -5.24
CA GLN A 142 5.93 -12.19 -5.03
C GLN A 142 5.28 -12.80 -6.27
N GLU A 143 5.64 -14.06 -6.57
CA GLU A 143 5.14 -14.76 -7.76
C GLU A 143 3.63 -14.96 -7.73
N HIS A 144 3.08 -15.43 -6.61
CA HIS A 144 1.63 -15.62 -6.49
C HIS A 144 0.84 -14.31 -6.67
N ALA A 145 1.39 -13.18 -6.20
CA ALA A 145 0.78 -11.86 -6.38
C ALA A 145 0.84 -11.40 -7.85
N ARG A 146 1.91 -11.73 -8.58
CA ARG A 146 1.97 -11.51 -10.05
C ARG A 146 0.91 -12.32 -10.77
N ASP A 147 0.66 -13.55 -10.36
CA ASP A 147 -0.35 -14.40 -10.98
C ASP A 147 -1.77 -13.90 -10.69
N LEU A 148 -2.04 -13.47 -9.45
CA LEU A 148 -3.28 -12.79 -9.09
C LEU A 148 -3.50 -11.51 -9.93
N ALA A 149 -2.46 -10.69 -10.10
CA ALA A 149 -2.56 -9.48 -10.92
C ALA A 149 -2.94 -9.78 -12.39
N LYS A 150 -2.35 -10.83 -12.98
CA LYS A 150 -2.69 -11.29 -14.34
C LYS A 150 -4.12 -11.78 -14.42
N GLU A 151 -4.59 -12.54 -13.41
CA GLU A 151 -5.96 -13.03 -13.34
C GLU A 151 -6.96 -11.87 -13.26
N LEU A 152 -6.75 -10.93 -12.33
CA LEU A 152 -7.59 -9.74 -12.18
C LEU A 152 -7.63 -8.94 -13.49
N LEU A 153 -6.48 -8.71 -14.13
CA LEU A 153 -6.41 -8.02 -15.41
C LEU A 153 -7.24 -8.70 -16.51
N HIS A 154 -7.19 -10.03 -16.58
CA HIS A 154 -7.99 -10.81 -17.53
C HIS A 154 -9.49 -10.63 -17.27
N GLN A 155 -9.91 -10.78 -16.01
CA GLN A 155 -11.31 -10.61 -15.59
C GLN A 155 -11.84 -9.21 -15.92
N ARG A 156 -11.06 -8.15 -15.66
CA ARG A 156 -11.46 -6.77 -15.94
C ARG A 156 -11.59 -6.48 -17.43
N LYS A 157 -10.67 -6.98 -18.26
CA LYS A 157 -10.76 -6.83 -19.73
C LYS A 157 -11.98 -7.55 -20.32
N ALA A 158 -12.29 -8.77 -19.84
CA ALA A 158 -13.47 -9.50 -20.28
C ALA A 158 -14.77 -8.75 -19.95
N HIS A 159 -14.83 -8.14 -18.76
CA HIS A 159 -16.00 -7.37 -18.33
C HIS A 159 -16.17 -6.05 -19.11
N THR A 160 -15.09 -5.37 -19.48
CA THR A 160 -15.16 -4.19 -20.36
C THR A 160 -15.61 -4.55 -21.78
N ALA A 161 -15.15 -5.68 -22.32
CA ALA A 161 -15.55 -6.14 -23.65
C ALA A 161 -17.02 -6.58 -23.76
N GLN A 162 -17.67 -6.94 -22.64
CA GLN A 162 -19.10 -7.29 -22.61
C GLN A 162 -20.04 -6.09 -22.50
N LYS A 163 -19.51 -4.89 -22.20
CA LYS A 163 -20.31 -3.66 -22.05
C LYS A 163 -20.45 -2.85 -23.35
N TYR A 164 -19.85 -3.31 -24.45
CA TYR A 164 -19.91 -2.72 -25.79
C TYR A 164 -20.33 -3.77 -26.81
#